data_AF-A0A532TDD2-F1
#
_entry.id   AF-A0A532TDD2-F1
#
_cell.length_a   1.000
_cell.length_b   1.000
_cell.length_c   1.000
_cell.angle_alpha   90.00
_cell.angle_beta   90.00
_cell.angle_gamma   90.00
#
_symmetry.space_group_name_H-M   'P 1'
#
loop_
_entity.id
_entity.type
_entity.pdbx_description
1 polymer ?
#
loop_
_entity_poly.entity_id
_entity_poly.type
_entity_poly.pdbx_seq_one_letter_code
_entity_poly.pdbx_strand_id
1 'polypeptide(L)'
;MPIGKTTAALGQGLRATGHGFKVFMIQFMKGYPQYGEVMAVKGIQNFELKQFGTPDLIATPGEIDFEEGKKGMAFAEKVIMSDDYDVVILDEIGVAVEYGIVNVDDVLKLIDNKPEKVELIMTGGPKMHPKIKERADLITEMRMIKHYYASKGIKARLGIEY
;
A
#
# COMPACT_ATOMS: atom_id res chain seq x y z
N MET A 1 9.52 6.87 -10.87
CA MET A 1 8.56 7.33 -9.84
C MET A 1 9.32 7.75 -8.58
N PRO A 2 8.87 8.76 -7.81
CA PRO A 2 9.49 9.09 -6.53
C PRO A 2 9.50 7.88 -5.58
N ILE A 3 10.67 7.57 -5.02
CA ILE A 3 10.87 6.50 -4.04
C ILE A 3 10.52 7.04 -2.64
N GLY A 4 9.95 6.19 -1.79
CA GLY A 4 9.85 6.46 -0.34
C GLY A 4 8.47 6.22 0.27
N LYS A 5 7.40 6.11 -0.53
CA LYS A 5 6.02 6.07 0.00
C LYS A 5 5.76 4.78 0.78
N THR A 6 6.02 3.63 0.15
CA THR A 6 5.91 2.32 0.80
C THR A 6 6.85 2.20 1.99
N THR A 7 8.10 2.69 1.89
CA THR A 7 9.05 2.63 3.02
C THR A 7 8.64 3.55 4.18
N ALA A 8 8.03 4.70 3.92
CA ALA A 8 7.46 5.55 4.96
C ALA A 8 6.23 4.90 5.63
N ALA A 9 5.36 4.25 4.85
CA ALA A 9 4.23 3.49 5.39
C ALA A 9 4.70 2.31 6.26
N LEU A 10 5.68 1.55 5.79
CA LEU A 10 6.35 0.49 6.56
C LEU A 10 6.98 1.04 7.84
N GLY A 11 7.66 2.18 7.76
CA GLY A 11 8.24 2.85 8.93
C GLY A 11 7.19 3.28 9.96
N GLN A 12 6.02 3.74 9.51
CA GLN A 12 4.90 4.01 10.41
C GLN A 12 4.31 2.75 11.03
N GLY A 13 4.16 1.67 10.26
CA GLY A 13 3.75 0.37 10.79
C GLY A 13 4.71 -0.13 11.87
N LEU A 14 6.02 -0.10 11.58
CA LEU A 14 7.05 -0.49 12.55
C LEU A 14 7.02 0.37 13.83
N ARG A 15 6.79 1.68 13.68
CA ARG A 15 6.63 2.57 14.84
C ARG A 15 5.42 2.16 15.68
N ALA A 16 4.28 1.90 15.05
CA ALA A 16 3.06 1.49 15.73
C ALA A 16 3.25 0.19 16.52
N THR A 17 3.91 -0.82 15.92
CA THR A 17 4.21 -2.08 16.65
C THR A 17 5.14 -1.86 17.84
N GLY A 18 6.05 -0.89 17.77
CA GLY A 18 6.89 -0.49 18.91
C GLY A 18 6.09 0.07 20.10
N HIS A 19 4.85 0.49 19.88
CA HIS A 19 3.91 0.92 20.91
C HIS A 19 2.85 -0.14 21.25
N GLY A 20 3.02 -1.38 20.78
CA GLY A 20 2.11 -2.49 21.05
C GLY A 20 0.87 -2.55 20.15
N PHE A 21 0.74 -1.63 19.20
CA PHE A 21 -0.38 -1.62 18.25
C PHE A 21 -0.28 -2.76 17.24
N LYS A 22 -1.45 -3.21 16.78
CA LYS A 22 -1.60 -4.21 15.72
C LYS A 22 -1.70 -3.51 14.37
N VAL A 23 -0.85 -3.95 13.45
CA VAL A 23 -0.69 -3.37 12.12
C VAL A 23 -0.97 -4.44 11.07
N PHE A 24 -1.77 -4.09 10.07
CA PHE A 24 -1.94 -4.92 8.88
C PHE A 24 -1.59 -4.13 7.62
N MET A 25 -0.72 -4.68 6.77
CA MET A 25 -0.43 -4.11 5.45
C MET A 25 -0.98 -4.98 4.33
N ILE A 26 -1.73 -4.34 3.43
CA ILE A 26 -2.33 -4.95 2.24
C ILE A 26 -1.67 -4.32 1.03
N GLN A 27 -0.92 -5.12 0.28
CA GLN A 27 -0.25 -4.67 -0.94
C GLN A 27 -1.11 -4.98 -2.16
N PHE A 28 -1.48 -3.95 -2.92
CA PHE A 28 -2.15 -4.08 -4.21
C PHE A 28 -1.12 -4.09 -5.34
N MET A 29 -1.46 -4.78 -6.45
CA MET A 29 -0.61 -4.89 -7.64
C MET A 29 0.78 -5.50 -7.37
N LYS A 30 0.93 -6.25 -6.26
CA LYS A 30 2.16 -6.93 -5.87
C LYS A 30 1.84 -8.38 -5.54
N GLY A 31 2.59 -9.30 -6.12
CA GLY A 31 2.50 -10.74 -5.83
C GLY A 31 3.84 -11.46 -5.77
N TYR A 32 4.96 -10.73 -5.84
CA TYR A 32 6.28 -11.36 -5.76
C TYR A 32 6.65 -11.60 -4.28
N PRO A 33 6.82 -12.87 -3.85
CA PRO A 33 6.93 -13.20 -2.43
C PRO A 33 8.31 -12.87 -1.82
N GLN A 34 9.31 -12.52 -2.64
CA GLN A 34 10.68 -12.27 -2.19
C GLN A 34 10.99 -10.78 -2.01
N TYR A 35 9.98 -9.90 -2.00
CA TYR A 35 10.19 -8.51 -1.57
C TYR A 35 10.68 -8.48 -0.12
N GLY A 36 11.69 -7.65 0.15
CA GLY A 36 12.34 -7.58 1.45
C GLY A 36 11.36 -7.34 2.61
N GLU A 37 10.37 -6.47 2.43
CA GLU A 37 9.36 -6.17 3.46
C GLU A 37 8.46 -7.37 3.78
N VAL A 38 8.12 -8.19 2.78
CA VAL A 38 7.28 -9.39 2.95
C VAL A 38 8.00 -10.42 3.81
N MET A 39 9.31 -10.54 3.65
CA MET A 39 10.14 -11.42 4.46
C MET A 39 10.37 -10.83 5.86
N ALA A 40 10.66 -9.53 5.95
CA ALA A 40 10.97 -8.85 7.20
C ALA A 40 9.79 -8.84 8.17
N VAL A 41 8.57 -8.56 7.69
CA VAL A 41 7.36 -8.46 8.52
C VAL A 41 7.07 -9.76 9.28
N LYS A 42 7.45 -10.93 8.75
CA LYS A 42 7.26 -12.22 9.44
C LYS A 42 7.98 -12.31 10.80
N GLY A 43 9.02 -11.52 11.00
CA GLY A 43 9.76 -11.45 12.27
C GLY A 43 9.27 -10.36 13.22
N ILE A 44 8.29 -9.55 12.83
CA ILE A 44 7.80 -8.41 13.61
C ILE A 44 6.49 -8.80 14.30
N GLN A 45 6.50 -8.79 15.63
CA GLN A 45 5.28 -9.02 16.41
C GLN A 45 4.25 -7.93 16.11
N ASN A 46 2.97 -8.34 16.02
CA ASN A 46 1.83 -7.45 15.73
C ASN A 46 1.87 -6.77 14.36
N PHE A 47 2.71 -7.23 13.43
CA PHE A 47 2.70 -6.76 12.05
C PHE A 47 2.38 -7.93 11.11
N GLU A 48 1.25 -7.85 10.42
CA GLU A 48 0.88 -8.76 9.35
C GLU A 48 0.90 -8.09 7.98
N LEU A 49 1.22 -8.86 6.94
CA LEU A 49 1.24 -8.38 5.57
C LEU A 49 0.64 -9.41 4.61
N LYS A 50 -0.23 -8.95 3.70
CA LYS A 50 -0.76 -9.77 2.61
C LYS A 50 -0.69 -9.06 1.27
N GLN A 51 -0.40 -9.85 0.24
CA GLN A 51 -0.24 -9.41 -1.13
C GLN A 51 -1.45 -9.82 -1.98
N PHE A 52 -1.86 -8.93 -2.88
CA PHE A 52 -2.89 -9.14 -3.90
C PHE A 52 -2.39 -8.59 -5.23
N GLY A 53 -2.17 -9.49 -6.18
CA GLY A 53 -1.58 -9.17 -7.47
C GLY A 53 -0.70 -10.29 -8.00
N THR A 54 -0.17 -10.06 -9.20
CA THR A 54 0.73 -11.00 -9.86
C THR A 54 2.20 -10.70 -9.50
N PRO A 55 3.13 -11.66 -9.69
CA PRO A 55 4.56 -11.43 -9.48
C PRO A 55 5.16 -10.41 -10.46
N ASP A 56 4.55 -10.25 -11.63
CA ASP A 56 5.06 -9.42 -12.70
C ASP A 56 4.58 -7.96 -12.58
N LEU A 57 5.36 -7.04 -13.16
CA LEU A 57 4.95 -5.64 -13.24
C LEU A 57 3.82 -5.47 -14.26
N ILE A 58 2.76 -4.78 -13.85
CA ILE A 58 1.59 -4.52 -14.68
C ILE A 58 1.84 -3.28 -15.55
N ALA A 59 1.98 -3.48 -16.86
CA ALA A 59 1.96 -2.38 -17.83
C ALA A 59 0.52 -2.04 -18.26
N THR A 60 -0.26 -3.08 -18.55
CA THR A 60 -1.69 -3.01 -18.89
C THR A 60 -2.42 -4.10 -18.09
N PRO A 61 -3.45 -3.76 -17.31
CA PRO A 61 -4.21 -4.75 -16.54
C PRO A 61 -4.88 -5.80 -17.42
N GLY A 62 -4.71 -7.07 -17.06
CA GLY A 62 -5.49 -8.20 -17.58
C GLY A 62 -6.59 -8.64 -16.61
N GLU A 63 -7.39 -9.63 -17.00
CA GLU A 63 -8.49 -10.18 -16.17
C GLU A 63 -8.04 -10.56 -14.75
N ILE A 64 -6.87 -11.22 -14.64
CA ILE A 64 -6.30 -11.64 -13.36
C ILE A 64 -6.03 -10.45 -12.42
N ASP A 65 -5.62 -9.30 -12.96
CA ASP A 65 -5.32 -8.14 -12.13
C ASP A 65 -6.60 -7.55 -11.52
N PHE A 66 -7.70 -7.52 -12.29
CA PHE A 66 -9.02 -7.12 -11.78
C PHE A 66 -9.56 -8.11 -10.74
N GLU A 67 -9.33 -9.41 -10.93
CA GLU A 67 -9.70 -10.42 -9.93
C GLU A 67 -8.93 -10.24 -8.62
N GLU A 68 -7.61 -10.04 -8.70
CA GLU A 68 -6.78 -9.78 -7.53
C GLU A 68 -7.15 -8.45 -6.85
N GLY A 69 -7.47 -7.40 -7.61
CA GLY A 69 -7.99 -6.14 -7.09
C GLY A 69 -9.28 -6.32 -6.29
N LYS A 70 -10.24 -7.10 -6.82
CA LYS A 70 -11.50 -7.43 -6.12
C LYS A 70 -11.23 -8.22 -4.84
N LYS A 71 -10.35 -9.23 -4.88
CA LYS A 71 -9.96 -10.01 -3.69
C LYS A 71 -9.30 -9.12 -2.64
N GLY A 72 -8.41 -8.23 -3.06
CA GLY A 72 -7.72 -7.28 -2.20
C GLY A 72 -8.68 -6.32 -1.50
N MET A 73 -9.65 -5.78 -2.24
CA MET A 73 -10.68 -4.89 -1.67
C MET A 73 -11.59 -5.60 -0.68
N ALA A 74 -12.10 -6.79 -1.02
CA ALA A 74 -12.92 -7.58 -0.11
C ALA A 74 -12.17 -7.96 1.17
N PHE A 75 -10.87 -8.25 1.05
CA PHE A 75 -10.02 -8.53 2.20
C PHE A 75 -9.72 -7.28 3.03
N ALA A 76 -9.47 -6.14 2.39
CA ALA A 76 -9.27 -4.86 3.08
C ALA A 76 -10.49 -4.46 3.89
N GLU A 77 -11.69 -4.56 3.31
CA GLU A 77 -12.94 -4.32 4.03
C GLU A 77 -13.05 -5.24 5.24
N LYS A 78 -12.80 -6.54 5.08
CA LYS A 78 -12.82 -7.49 6.20
C LYS A 78 -11.85 -7.11 7.31
N VAL A 79 -10.61 -6.76 6.98
CA VAL A 79 -9.55 -6.42 7.96
C VAL A 79 -9.88 -5.12 8.68
N ILE A 80 -10.32 -4.09 7.96
CA ILE A 80 -10.68 -2.80 8.54
C ILE A 80 -11.90 -2.93 9.45
N MET A 81 -12.93 -3.64 9.00
CA MET A 81 -14.20 -3.76 9.73
C MET A 81 -14.15 -4.78 10.87
N SER A 82 -13.12 -5.63 10.96
CA SER A 82 -12.98 -6.54 12.11
C SER A 82 -12.61 -5.79 13.39
N ASP A 83 -12.10 -4.56 13.27
CA ASP A 83 -11.69 -3.71 14.39
C ASP A 83 -10.59 -4.39 15.25
N ASP A 84 -9.87 -5.37 14.69
CA ASP A 84 -8.79 -6.09 15.39
C ASP A 84 -7.43 -5.38 15.31
N TYR A 85 -7.29 -4.44 14.36
CA TYR A 85 -6.06 -3.73 14.05
C TYR A 85 -6.21 -2.25 14.35
N ASP A 86 -5.14 -1.63 14.84
CA ASP A 86 -5.10 -0.20 15.13
C ASP A 86 -4.65 0.59 13.89
N VAL A 87 -3.81 -0.01 13.04
CA VAL A 87 -3.30 0.60 11.81
C VAL A 87 -3.48 -0.35 10.63
N VAL A 88 -4.13 0.12 9.57
CA VAL A 88 -4.24 -0.61 8.30
C VAL A 88 -3.58 0.20 7.18
N ILE A 89 -2.64 -0.44 6.47
CA ILE A 89 -1.91 0.16 5.35
C ILE A 89 -2.42 -0.45 4.05
N LEU A 90 -2.97 0.36 3.15
CA LEU A 90 -3.30 -0.01 1.78
C LEU A 90 -2.20 0.50 0.84
N ASP A 91 -1.21 -0.35 0.60
CA ASP A 91 -0.04 -0.02 -0.22
C ASP A 91 -0.36 -0.18 -1.71
N GLU A 92 0.00 0.83 -2.50
CA GLU A 92 -0.24 0.97 -3.94
C GLU A 92 -1.72 0.98 -4.36
N ILE A 93 -2.65 1.16 -3.42
CA ILE A 93 -4.09 1.32 -3.71
C ILE A 93 -4.36 2.48 -4.67
N GLY A 94 -3.60 3.57 -4.57
CA GLY A 94 -3.74 4.71 -5.46
C GLY A 94 -3.37 4.39 -6.92
N VAL A 95 -2.39 3.50 -7.13
CA VAL A 95 -2.03 3.03 -8.48
C VAL A 95 -3.07 2.04 -8.98
N ALA A 96 -3.59 1.17 -8.11
CA ALA A 96 -4.66 0.24 -8.48
C ALA A 96 -5.93 0.98 -8.95
N VAL A 97 -6.26 2.11 -8.31
CA VAL A 97 -7.33 3.01 -8.77
C VAL A 97 -6.98 3.69 -10.09
N GLU A 98 -5.75 4.19 -10.26
CA GLU A 98 -5.30 4.80 -11.52
C GLU A 98 -5.44 3.83 -12.71
N TYR A 99 -5.16 2.54 -12.49
CA TYR A 99 -5.20 1.49 -13.51
C TYR A 99 -6.62 0.92 -13.71
N GLY A 100 -7.61 1.38 -12.94
CA GLY A 100 -8.98 0.87 -12.98
C GLY A 100 -9.16 -0.54 -12.38
N ILE A 101 -8.11 -1.10 -11.77
CA ILE A 101 -8.15 -2.40 -11.08
C ILE A 101 -9.06 -2.33 -9.85
N VAL A 102 -9.05 -1.19 -9.16
CA VAL A 102 -9.92 -0.89 -8.02
C VAL A 102 -10.81 0.30 -8.35
N ASN A 103 -12.10 0.19 -8.03
CA ASN A 103 -13.02 1.31 -8.15
C ASN A 103 -12.78 2.31 -7.01
N VAL A 104 -12.62 3.59 -7.36
CA VAL A 104 -12.45 4.67 -6.38
C VAL A 104 -13.59 4.73 -5.38
N ASP A 105 -14.84 4.48 -5.79
CA ASP A 105 -15.99 4.60 -4.90
C ASP A 105 -15.97 3.51 -3.80
N ASP A 106 -15.33 2.37 -4.05
CA ASP A 106 -15.14 1.35 -3.01
C ASP A 106 -14.08 1.78 -1.99
N VAL A 107 -13.04 2.49 -2.42
CA VAL A 107 -12.05 3.10 -1.51
C VAL A 107 -12.70 4.18 -0.65
N LEU A 108 -13.58 5.01 -1.22
CA LEU A 108 -14.30 6.03 -0.46
C LEU A 108 -15.21 5.41 0.60
N LYS A 109 -15.92 4.32 0.27
CA LYS A 109 -16.71 3.57 1.26
C LYS A 109 -15.86 3.05 2.41
N LEU A 110 -14.63 2.58 2.16
CA LEU A 110 -13.73 2.14 3.23
C LEU A 110 -13.33 3.30 4.14
N ILE A 111 -13.00 4.47 3.56
CA ILE A 111 -12.67 5.67 4.33
C ILE A 111 -13.85 6.09 5.22
N ASP A 112 -15.08 5.98 4.70
CA ASP A 112 -16.30 6.45 5.37
C ASP A 112 -16.77 5.52 6.47
N ASN A 113 -16.57 4.20 6.28
CA ASN A 113 -17.11 3.18 7.17
C ASN A 113 -16.10 2.59 8.14
N LYS A 114 -14.80 2.91 8.00
CA LYS A 114 -13.78 2.38 8.92
C LYS A 114 -14.15 2.69 10.38
N PRO A 115 -13.89 1.78 11.33
CA PRO A 115 -14.02 2.12 12.75
C PRO A 115 -13.17 3.35 13.10
N GLU A 116 -13.66 4.18 14.03
CA GLU A 116 -13.03 5.45 14.39
C GLU A 116 -11.57 5.27 14.84
N LYS A 117 -11.28 4.19 15.57
CA LYS A 117 -9.95 3.90 16.11
C LYS A 117 -8.92 3.48 15.05
N VAL A 118 -9.36 3.01 13.88
CA VAL A 118 -8.47 2.45 12.86
C VAL A 118 -7.79 3.59 12.09
N GLU A 119 -6.48 3.69 12.20
CA GLU A 119 -5.66 4.57 11.37
C GLU A 119 -5.50 3.94 9.98
N LEU A 120 -5.95 4.64 8.93
CA LEU A 120 -5.89 4.15 7.56
C LEU A 120 -4.82 4.89 6.76
N ILE A 121 -3.76 4.18 6.37
CA ILE A 121 -2.66 4.74 5.57
C ILE A 121 -2.80 4.22 4.14
N MET A 122 -2.81 5.12 3.16
CA MET A 122 -2.86 4.75 1.73
C MET A 122 -1.61 5.24 1.01
N THR A 123 -1.04 4.40 0.15
CA THR A 123 0.07 4.80 -0.74
C THR A 123 -0.34 4.69 -2.21
N GLY A 124 0.38 5.40 -3.07
CA GLY A 124 0.16 5.31 -4.52
C GLY A 124 0.92 6.37 -5.31
N GLY A 125 0.68 6.40 -6.61
CA GLY A 125 1.36 7.29 -7.55
C GLY A 125 0.99 8.78 -7.40
N PRO A 126 1.66 9.66 -8.17
CA PRO A 126 1.38 11.10 -8.18
C PRO A 126 -0.06 11.44 -8.59
N LYS A 127 -0.72 10.54 -9.33
CA LYS A 127 -2.10 10.68 -9.81
C LYS A 127 -3.14 10.06 -8.88
N MET A 128 -2.85 9.96 -7.57
CA MET A 128 -3.84 9.62 -6.55
C MET A 128 -5.15 10.37 -6.80
N HIS A 129 -6.27 9.64 -6.82
CA HIS A 129 -7.56 10.17 -7.29
C HIS A 129 -8.00 11.40 -6.46
N PRO A 130 -8.51 12.49 -7.08
CA PRO A 130 -8.90 13.70 -6.36
C PRO A 130 -9.89 13.46 -5.22
N LYS A 131 -10.91 12.60 -5.45
CA LYS A 131 -11.85 12.20 -4.40
C LYS A 131 -11.17 11.58 -3.17
N ILE A 132 -10.10 10.78 -3.34
CA ILE A 132 -9.37 10.20 -2.19
C ILE A 132 -8.62 11.32 -1.47
N LYS A 133 -7.98 12.23 -2.22
CA LYS A 133 -7.27 13.39 -1.63
C LYS A 133 -8.20 14.28 -0.81
N GLU A 134 -9.39 14.57 -1.32
CA GLU A 134 -10.38 15.40 -0.63
C GLU A 134 -10.81 14.81 0.72
N ARG A 135 -10.81 13.48 0.86
CA ARG A 135 -11.24 12.78 2.07
C ARG A 135 -10.11 12.47 3.04
N ALA A 136 -8.85 12.67 2.65
CA ALA A 136 -7.70 12.38 3.49
C ALA A 136 -7.42 13.53 4.47
N ASP A 137 -7.31 13.22 5.76
CA ASP A 137 -6.96 14.20 6.79
C ASP A 137 -5.51 14.69 6.67
N LEU A 138 -4.62 13.84 6.13
CA LEU A 138 -3.21 14.14 5.93
C LEU A 138 -2.75 13.66 4.54
N ILE A 139 -2.10 14.54 3.79
CA ILE A 139 -1.45 14.20 2.52
C ILE A 139 0.01 14.60 2.55
N THR A 140 0.89 13.66 2.23
CA THR A 140 2.31 13.92 1.98
C THR A 140 2.66 13.60 0.52
N GLU A 141 3.22 14.57 -0.19
CA GLU A 141 3.73 14.37 -1.55
C GLU A 141 5.24 14.17 -1.54
N MET A 142 5.69 12.98 -1.95
CA MET A 142 7.13 12.72 -2.15
C MET A 142 7.56 13.14 -3.54
N ARG A 143 8.41 14.18 -3.62
CA ARG A 143 8.95 14.71 -4.88
C ARG A 143 10.36 14.20 -5.12
N MET A 144 10.61 13.65 -6.31
CA MET A 144 11.96 13.24 -6.72
C MET A 144 12.79 14.48 -7.09
N ILE A 145 13.64 14.95 -6.17
CA ILE A 145 14.56 16.06 -6.45
C ILE A 145 15.78 15.59 -7.23
N LYS A 146 16.31 14.40 -6.90
CA LYS A 146 17.43 13.75 -7.59
C LYS A 146 17.33 12.24 -7.43
N HIS A 147 17.76 11.50 -8.45
CA HIS A 147 17.81 10.04 -8.41
C HIS A 147 19.02 9.51 -9.17
N TYR A 148 19.78 8.60 -8.56
CA TYR A 148 21.02 8.06 -9.15
C TYR A 148 20.79 7.25 -10.42
N TYR A 149 19.61 6.67 -10.61
CA TYR A 149 19.27 6.04 -11.89
C TYR A 149 19.38 7.04 -13.04
N ALA A 150 18.71 8.20 -12.93
CA ALA A 150 18.71 9.20 -14.00
C ALA A 150 20.08 9.89 -14.15
N SER A 151 20.79 10.17 -13.05
CA SER A 151 22.05 10.90 -13.12
C SER A 151 23.30 10.04 -13.31
N LYS A 152 23.25 8.75 -12.94
CA LYS A 152 24.42 7.85 -12.87
C LYS A 152 24.16 6.45 -13.47
N GLY A 153 22.96 6.15 -13.95
CA GLY A 153 22.61 4.83 -14.50
C GLY A 153 22.58 3.69 -13.47
N ILE A 154 22.61 3.99 -12.17
CA ILE A 154 22.60 2.97 -11.12
C ILE A 154 21.22 2.31 -11.08
N LYS A 155 21.20 1.00 -11.37
CA LYS A 155 20.00 0.15 -11.38
C LYS A 155 19.51 -0.16 -9.96
N ALA A 156 18.34 -0.78 -9.86
CA ALA A 156 17.78 -1.27 -8.61
C ALA A 156 18.71 -2.28 -7.92
N ARG A 157 18.76 -2.25 -6.59
CA ARG A 157 19.66 -3.01 -5.73
C ARG A 157 18.86 -3.66 -4.60
N LEU A 158 19.26 -4.89 -4.31
CA LEU A 158 18.72 -5.67 -3.20
C LEU A 158 18.91 -4.95 -1.86
N GLY A 159 17.85 -4.91 -1.06
CA GLY A 159 17.80 -4.26 0.24
C GLY A 159 17.64 -2.74 0.20
N ILE A 160 17.59 -2.13 -1.00
CA ILE A 160 17.40 -0.67 -1.14
C ILE A 160 16.17 -0.35 -2.00
N GLU A 161 16.10 -0.88 -3.22
CA GLU A 161 14.96 -0.67 -4.12
C GLU A 161 13.97 -1.84 -4.10
N TYR A 162 14.44 -3.05 -3.74
CA TYR A 162 13.63 -4.27 -3.62
C TYR A 162 14.24 -5.24 -2.60
#